data_AF-A0A2S4HH23-F1
#
_entry.id   AF-A0A2S4HH23-F1
#
_cell.length_a   1.000
_cell.length_b   1.000
_cell.length_c   1.000
_cell.angle_alpha   90.00
_cell.angle_beta   90.00
_cell.angle_gamma   90.00
#
_symmetry.space_group_name_H-M   'P 1'
#
loop_
_entity.id
_entity.type
_entity.pdbx_description
1 polymer ?
#
loop_
_entity_poly.entity_id
_entity_poly.type
_entity_poly.pdbx_seq_one_letter_code
_entity_poly.pdbx_strand_id
1 'polypeptide(L)'
;MLPDISNRINNLSKALETVIMPAIPTENSFAAEQAALMLGHLKMLDQQWDFAYLYEKGSFDNMLALAARLEQLALGGSESKAAAVQLGALLASLPEILPLTVNTVNDLTKSLGVAVDKLIVAAYKDGSAEFKAAMLNSILDYNHIQCTRERTWFKANNLDPDVRGLPSMDEMLNSKEFSYFSVSDAK
;
A
#
# COMPACT_ATOMS: atom_id res chain seq x y z
N MET A 1 -17.47 8.40 27.56
CA MET A 1 -16.77 7.42 26.71
C MET A 1 -17.16 7.70 25.28
N LEU A 2 -16.19 7.96 24.40
CA LEU A 2 -16.45 8.04 22.97
C LEU A 2 -16.64 6.61 22.45
N PRO A 3 -17.67 6.33 21.63
CA PRO A 3 -17.82 5.01 21.03
C PRO A 3 -16.63 4.75 20.12
N ASP A 4 -15.98 3.61 20.35
CA ASP A 4 -14.92 3.10 19.49
C ASP A 4 -15.41 2.93 18.02
N ILE A 5 -14.48 2.97 17.07
CA ILE A 5 -14.79 2.97 15.64
C ILE A 5 -15.42 1.65 15.21
N SER A 6 -14.98 0.52 15.74
CA SER A 6 -15.58 -0.80 15.45
C SER A 6 -17.04 -0.84 15.92
N ASN A 7 -17.36 -0.24 17.07
CA ASN A 7 -18.75 -0.11 17.50
C ASN A 7 -19.58 0.78 16.56
N ARG A 8 -19.00 1.86 16.03
CA ARG A 8 -19.68 2.73 15.06
C ARG A 8 -19.97 2.01 13.74
N ILE A 9 -19.00 1.25 13.21
CA ILE A 9 -19.15 0.45 11.99
C ILE A 9 -20.22 -0.63 12.17
N ASN A 10 -20.20 -1.35 13.29
CA ASN A 10 -21.18 -2.39 13.59
C ASN A 10 -22.60 -1.83 13.72
N ASN A 11 -22.76 -0.67 14.36
CA ASN A 11 -24.07 0.00 14.45
C ASN A 11 -24.60 0.43 13.07
N LEU A 12 -23.75 0.99 12.21
CA LEU A 12 -24.12 1.35 10.83
C LEU A 12 -24.51 0.11 10.01
N SER A 13 -23.72 -0.96 10.11
CA SER A 13 -23.98 -2.22 9.41
C SER A 13 -25.33 -2.81 9.84
N LYS A 14 -25.61 -2.84 11.14
CA LYS A 14 -26.88 -3.33 11.69
C LYS A 14 -28.06 -2.50 11.22
N ALA A 15 -27.97 -1.16 11.27
CA ALA A 15 -29.04 -0.29 10.77
C ALA A 15 -29.35 -0.55 9.29
N LEU A 16 -28.31 -0.73 8.48
CA LEU A 16 -28.43 -1.01 7.05
C LEU A 16 -29.07 -2.38 6.80
N GLU A 17 -28.58 -3.43 7.46
CA GLU A 17 -29.01 -4.82 7.26
C GLU A 17 -30.39 -5.10 7.84
N THR A 18 -30.75 -4.53 9.00
CA THR A 18 -31.99 -4.89 9.70
C THR A 18 -33.15 -3.93 9.47
N VAL A 19 -32.89 -2.70 9.02
CA VAL A 19 -33.94 -1.68 8.85
C VAL A 19 -34.01 -1.20 7.41
N ILE A 20 -32.90 -0.72 6.86
CA ILE A 20 -32.90 -0.05 5.55
C ILE A 20 -33.13 -1.08 4.43
N MET A 21 -32.29 -2.11 4.34
CA MET A 21 -32.38 -3.11 3.26
C MET A 21 -33.76 -3.80 3.21
N PRO A 22 -34.37 -4.24 4.33
CA PRO A 22 -35.71 -4.83 4.30
C PRO A 22 -36.83 -3.83 3.92
N ALA A 23 -36.60 -2.53 4.10
CA ALA A 23 -37.57 -1.50 3.74
C ALA A 23 -37.50 -1.06 2.28
N ILE A 24 -36.50 -1.52 1.50
CA ILE A 24 -36.39 -1.22 0.08
C ILE A 24 -37.41 -2.06 -0.71
N PRO A 25 -38.32 -1.44 -1.47
CA PRO A 25 -39.25 -2.16 -2.32
C PRO A 25 -38.54 -3.03 -3.35
N THR A 26 -39.07 -4.22 -3.64
CA THR A 26 -38.44 -5.20 -4.55
C THR A 26 -38.25 -4.70 -5.99
N GLU A 27 -39.09 -3.76 -6.42
CA GLU A 27 -39.03 -3.08 -7.71
C GLU A 27 -37.88 -2.07 -7.80
N ASN A 28 -37.31 -1.66 -6.68
CA ASN A 28 -36.17 -0.74 -6.60
C ASN A 28 -34.84 -1.51 -6.49
N SER A 29 -34.61 -2.42 -7.43
CA SER A 29 -33.41 -3.30 -7.45
C SER A 29 -32.11 -2.52 -7.35
N PHE A 30 -32.01 -1.37 -8.04
CA PHE A 30 -30.82 -0.52 -7.97
C PHE A 30 -30.55 0.00 -6.54
N ALA A 31 -31.59 0.41 -5.80
CA ALA A 31 -31.41 0.85 -4.42
C ALA A 31 -30.97 -0.30 -3.50
N ALA A 32 -31.50 -1.50 -3.73
CA ALA A 32 -31.09 -2.70 -3.00
C ALA A 32 -29.61 -3.05 -3.26
N GLU A 33 -29.15 -2.93 -4.51
CA GLU A 33 -27.75 -3.12 -4.89
C GLU A 33 -26.83 -2.08 -4.22
N GLN A 34 -27.21 -0.80 -4.21
CA GLN A 34 -26.42 0.24 -3.53
C GLN A 34 -26.34 0.00 -2.02
N ALA A 35 -27.44 -0.43 -1.39
CA ALA A 35 -27.43 -0.77 0.03
C ALA A 35 -26.55 -1.99 0.34
N ALA A 36 -26.59 -3.03 -0.52
CA ALA A 36 -25.70 -4.18 -0.40
C ALA A 36 -24.22 -3.79 -0.56
N LEU A 37 -23.91 -2.91 -1.51
CA LEU A 37 -22.57 -2.37 -1.72
C LEU A 37 -22.06 -1.63 -0.47
N MET A 38 -22.88 -0.74 0.10
CA MET A 38 -22.55 -0.04 1.35
C MET A 38 -22.28 -1.01 2.50
N LEU A 39 -23.09 -2.06 2.66
CA LEU A 39 -22.89 -3.08 3.69
C LEU A 39 -21.56 -3.83 3.47
N GLY A 40 -21.24 -4.16 2.22
CA GLY A 40 -19.96 -4.77 1.84
C GLY A 40 -18.78 -3.90 2.26
N HIS A 41 -18.81 -2.60 1.96
CA HIS A 41 -17.76 -1.66 2.38
C HIS A 41 -17.65 -1.54 3.91
N LEU A 42 -18.76 -1.50 4.65
CA LEU A 42 -18.72 -1.45 6.12
C LEU A 42 -18.07 -2.71 6.71
N LYS A 43 -18.41 -3.89 6.19
CA LYS A 43 -17.80 -5.16 6.61
C LYS A 43 -16.30 -5.21 6.31
N MET A 44 -15.88 -4.66 5.18
CA MET A 44 -14.46 -4.54 4.84
C MET A 44 -13.74 -3.56 5.77
N LEU A 45 -14.33 -2.41 6.07
CA LEU A 45 -13.76 -1.43 7.01
C LEU A 45 -13.58 -2.01 8.41
N ASP A 46 -14.54 -2.79 8.90
CA ASP A 46 -14.46 -3.46 10.21
C ASP A 46 -13.24 -4.40 10.31
N GLN A 47 -12.90 -5.07 9.22
CA GLN A 47 -11.76 -5.99 9.16
C GLN A 47 -10.41 -5.28 8.98
N GLN A 48 -10.42 -4.05 8.46
CA GLN A 48 -9.21 -3.33 8.05
C GLN A 48 -8.80 -2.26 9.07
N TRP A 49 -9.77 -1.64 9.77
CA TRP A 49 -9.55 -0.42 10.54
C TRP A 49 -8.43 -0.56 11.59
N ASP A 50 -8.43 -1.65 12.35
CA ASP A 50 -7.44 -1.90 13.40
C ASP A 50 -6.01 -2.09 12.86
N PHE A 51 -5.90 -2.46 11.58
CA PHE A 51 -4.63 -2.73 10.91
C PHE A 51 -4.17 -1.59 9.99
N ALA A 52 -5.00 -0.56 9.77
CA ALA A 52 -4.77 0.45 8.74
C ALA A 52 -3.40 1.14 8.89
N TYR A 53 -3.00 1.45 10.12
CA TYR A 53 -1.68 2.05 10.38
C TYR A 53 -0.53 1.09 10.04
N LEU A 54 -0.61 -0.17 10.49
CA LEU A 54 0.44 -1.16 10.24
C LEU A 54 0.57 -1.46 8.75
N TYR A 55 -0.54 -1.49 8.03
CA TYR A 55 -0.55 -1.65 6.58
C TYR A 55 0.19 -0.52 5.87
N GLU A 56 -0.20 0.74 6.14
CA GLU A 56 0.45 1.90 5.53
C GLU A 56 1.91 2.01 5.93
N LYS A 57 2.25 1.71 7.19
CA LYS A 57 3.64 1.68 7.65
C LYS A 57 4.46 0.65 6.87
N GLY A 58 3.95 -0.57 6.67
CA GLY A 58 4.67 -1.57 5.91
C GLY A 58 4.83 -1.20 4.42
N SER A 59 3.83 -0.54 3.83
CA SER A 59 3.93 0.00 2.47
C SER A 59 4.99 1.11 2.38
N PHE A 60 5.03 2.00 3.37
CA PHE A 60 6.08 3.01 3.51
C PHE A 60 7.47 2.37 3.62
N ASP A 61 7.64 1.40 4.52
CA ASP A 61 8.92 0.71 4.76
C ASP A 61 9.41 0.04 3.46
N ASN A 62 8.52 -0.58 2.68
CA ASN A 62 8.86 -1.19 1.40
C ASN A 62 9.28 -0.16 0.34
N MET A 63 8.56 0.96 0.23
CA MET A 63 8.91 2.05 -0.69
C MET A 63 10.23 2.73 -0.28
N LEU A 64 10.47 2.89 1.03
CA LEU A 64 11.72 3.40 1.57
C LEU A 64 12.90 2.50 1.19
N ALA A 65 12.76 1.18 1.35
CA ALA A 65 13.78 0.22 0.96
C ALA A 65 14.06 0.26 -0.55
N LEU A 66 13.02 0.39 -1.39
CA LEU A 66 13.19 0.57 -2.84
C LEU A 66 13.94 1.87 -3.14
N ALA A 67 13.51 2.99 -2.57
CA ALA A 67 14.14 4.29 -2.76
C ALA A 67 15.62 4.28 -2.37
N ALA A 68 15.95 3.75 -1.19
CA ALA A 68 17.33 3.64 -0.72
C ALA A 68 18.19 2.76 -1.65
N ARG A 69 17.65 1.62 -2.10
CA ARG A 69 18.36 0.73 -3.02
C ARG A 69 18.61 1.40 -4.38
N LEU A 70 17.61 2.09 -4.94
CA LEU A 70 17.76 2.75 -6.23
C LEU A 70 18.73 3.93 -6.18
N GLU A 71 18.76 4.68 -5.06
CA GLU A 71 19.74 5.73 -4.83
C GLU A 71 21.17 5.19 -4.86
N GLN A 72 21.42 4.07 -4.18
CA GLN A 72 22.74 3.42 -4.13
C GLN A 72 23.17 2.83 -5.49
N LEU A 73 22.22 2.31 -6.27
CA LEU A 73 22.49 1.72 -7.58
C LEU A 73 22.64 2.77 -8.70
N ALA A 74 22.28 4.03 -8.43
CA ALA A 74 22.19 5.05 -9.45
C ALA A 74 23.54 5.31 -10.12
N LEU A 75 23.62 4.98 -11.40
CA LEU A 75 24.81 5.15 -12.23
C LEU A 75 24.44 5.62 -13.63
N GLY A 76 25.12 6.65 -14.12
CA GLY A 76 24.85 7.24 -15.43
C GLY A 76 25.40 8.66 -15.58
N GLY A 77 24.75 9.42 -16.46
CA GLY A 77 25.06 10.82 -16.74
C GLY A 77 24.53 11.81 -15.69
N SER A 78 24.45 13.08 -16.07
CA SER A 78 24.06 14.18 -15.19
C SER A 78 22.61 14.09 -14.70
N GLU A 79 21.67 13.64 -15.52
CA GLU A 79 20.26 13.55 -15.17
C GLU A 79 20.05 12.49 -14.08
N SER A 80 20.56 11.29 -14.29
CA SER A 80 20.47 10.18 -13.32
C SER A 80 21.12 10.53 -11.99
N LYS A 81 22.30 11.17 -12.01
CA LYS A 81 23.00 11.62 -10.79
C LYS A 81 22.23 12.71 -10.07
N ALA A 82 21.68 13.69 -10.79
CA ALA A 82 20.90 14.76 -10.18
C ALA A 82 19.62 14.22 -9.51
N ALA A 83 18.92 13.29 -10.18
CA ALA A 83 17.74 12.63 -9.61
C ALA A 83 18.09 11.79 -8.37
N ALA A 84 19.22 11.06 -8.40
CA ALA A 84 19.70 10.30 -7.25
C ALA A 84 20.04 11.20 -6.05
N VAL A 85 20.70 12.33 -6.27
CA VAL A 85 20.98 13.33 -5.22
C VAL A 85 19.68 13.88 -4.61
N GLN A 86 18.67 14.16 -5.43
CA GLN A 86 17.36 14.60 -4.92
C GLN A 86 16.67 13.52 -4.10
N LEU A 87 16.75 12.26 -4.54
CA LEU A 87 16.23 11.12 -3.80
C LEU A 87 16.95 10.94 -2.46
N GLY A 88 18.29 11.01 -2.45
CA GLY A 88 19.11 10.96 -1.23
C GLY A 88 18.81 12.10 -0.26
N ALA A 89 18.59 13.32 -0.76
CA ALA A 89 18.17 14.45 0.06
C ALA A 89 16.78 14.22 0.69
N LEU A 90 15.83 13.66 -0.06
CA LEU A 90 14.53 13.29 0.47
C LEU A 90 14.66 12.22 1.56
N LEU A 91 15.43 11.15 1.30
CA LEU A 91 15.70 10.08 2.27
C LEU A 91 16.29 10.63 3.58
N ALA A 92 17.26 11.54 3.49
CA ALA A 92 17.87 12.19 4.65
C ALA A 92 16.92 13.16 5.39
N SER A 93 15.84 13.61 4.74
CA SER A 93 14.85 14.51 5.34
C SER A 93 13.67 13.77 6.00
N LEU A 94 13.59 12.45 5.84
CA LEU A 94 12.52 11.66 6.45
C LEU A 94 12.61 11.69 7.98
N PRO A 95 11.46 11.69 8.68
CA PRO A 95 11.46 11.68 10.13
C PRO A 95 11.96 10.32 10.66
N GLU A 96 12.82 10.35 11.67
CA GLU A 96 13.31 9.14 12.36
C GLU A 96 12.16 8.36 13.02
N ILE A 97 11.18 9.08 13.57
CA ILE A 97 9.97 8.52 14.15
C ILE A 97 8.81 8.84 13.23
N LEU A 98 8.15 7.79 12.72
CA LEU A 98 7.01 7.98 11.84
C LEU A 98 5.83 8.65 12.55
N PRO A 99 5.07 9.50 11.83
CA PRO A 99 3.84 10.08 12.33
C PRO A 99 2.83 9.01 12.77
N LEU A 100 1.94 9.38 13.70
CA LEU A 100 0.93 8.47 14.26
C LEU A 100 -0.31 8.28 13.37
N THR A 101 -0.40 8.98 12.23
CA THR A 101 -1.61 8.91 11.38
C THR A 101 -1.33 8.23 10.05
N VAL A 102 -2.30 7.42 9.63
CA VAL A 102 -2.36 6.72 8.33
C VAL A 102 -2.11 7.70 7.17
N ASN A 103 -2.78 8.86 7.17
CA ASN A 103 -2.67 9.84 6.09
C ASN A 103 -1.25 10.38 5.94
N THR A 104 -0.59 10.73 7.04
CA THR A 104 0.77 11.28 6.95
C THR A 104 1.78 10.22 6.48
N VAL A 105 1.65 8.97 6.92
CA VAL A 105 2.49 7.87 6.43
C VAL A 105 2.26 7.63 4.93
N ASN A 106 1.01 7.70 4.48
CA ASN A 106 0.66 7.59 3.07
C ASN A 106 1.26 8.74 2.24
N ASP A 107 1.21 9.98 2.73
CA ASP A 107 1.80 11.15 2.06
C ASP A 107 3.34 11.04 1.94
N LEU A 108 4.01 10.49 2.96
CA LEU A 108 5.44 10.18 2.89
C LEU A 108 5.72 9.10 1.84
N THR A 109 4.90 8.04 1.80
CA THR A 109 5.01 6.97 0.80
C THR A 109 4.85 7.51 -0.63
N LYS A 110 3.86 8.37 -0.86
CA LYS A 110 3.65 9.05 -2.15
C LYS A 110 4.84 9.93 -2.52
N SER A 111 5.39 10.66 -1.56
CA SER A 111 6.54 11.54 -1.79
C SER A 111 7.77 10.74 -2.24
N LEU A 112 8.02 9.58 -1.63
CA LEU A 112 9.06 8.65 -2.06
C LEU A 112 8.76 8.09 -3.45
N GLY A 113 7.52 7.65 -3.72
CA GLY A 113 7.12 7.14 -5.03
C GLY A 113 7.36 8.14 -6.16
N VAL A 114 7.00 9.41 -5.96
CA VAL A 114 7.27 10.48 -6.93
C VAL A 114 8.77 10.69 -7.17
N ALA A 115 9.60 10.57 -6.13
CA ALA A 115 11.04 10.71 -6.28
C ALA A 115 11.67 9.49 -7.00
N VAL A 116 11.18 8.28 -6.72
CA VAL A 116 11.54 7.06 -7.46
C VAL A 116 11.16 7.19 -8.93
N ASP A 117 9.94 7.63 -9.25
CA ASP A 117 9.50 7.84 -10.64
C ASP A 117 10.41 8.82 -11.40
N LYS A 118 10.82 9.91 -10.75
CA LYS A 118 11.78 10.87 -11.33
C LYS A 118 13.12 10.23 -11.63
N LEU A 119 13.63 9.38 -10.74
CA LEU A 119 14.87 8.64 -10.96
C LEU A 119 14.74 7.64 -12.12
N ILE A 120 13.60 6.95 -12.22
CA ILE A 120 13.30 6.05 -13.35
C ILE A 120 13.34 6.82 -14.67
N VAL A 121 12.65 7.96 -14.75
CA VAL A 121 12.62 8.81 -15.95
C VAL A 121 14.03 9.31 -16.31
N ALA A 122 14.81 9.75 -15.32
CA ALA A 122 16.19 10.18 -15.52
C ALA A 122 17.09 9.04 -16.01
N ALA A 123 16.94 7.85 -15.43
CA ALA A 123 17.66 6.65 -15.85
C ALA A 123 17.42 6.35 -17.34
N TYR A 124 16.20 6.50 -17.86
CA TYR A 124 15.95 6.28 -19.29
C TYR A 124 16.68 7.29 -20.19
N LYS A 125 16.90 8.53 -19.73
CA LYS A 125 17.64 9.55 -20.49
C LYS A 125 19.14 9.23 -20.58
N ASP A 126 19.80 8.93 -19.45
CA ASP A 126 21.26 8.82 -19.41
C ASP A 126 21.82 7.81 -18.39
N GLY A 127 20.97 6.95 -17.84
CA GLY A 127 21.38 5.85 -16.98
C GLY A 127 22.21 4.82 -17.73
N SER A 128 23.23 4.29 -17.05
CA SER A 128 24.04 3.16 -17.53
C SER A 128 23.17 1.92 -17.79
N ALA A 129 23.64 1.02 -18.65
CA ALA A 129 22.90 -0.22 -18.94
C ALA A 129 22.76 -1.10 -17.68
N GLU A 130 23.81 -1.11 -16.85
CA GLU A 130 23.88 -1.81 -15.58
C GLU A 130 22.85 -1.27 -14.60
N PHE A 131 22.76 0.06 -14.45
CA PHE A 131 21.76 0.68 -13.58
C PHE A 131 20.34 0.41 -14.06
N LYS A 132 20.06 0.53 -15.36
CA LYS A 132 18.72 0.25 -15.92
C LYS A 132 18.27 -1.17 -15.62
N ALA A 133 19.17 -2.16 -15.78
CA ALA A 133 18.87 -3.55 -15.47
C ALA A 133 18.64 -3.78 -13.97
N ALA A 134 19.49 -3.21 -13.11
CA ALA A 134 19.37 -3.35 -11.66
C ALA A 134 18.11 -2.65 -11.10
N MET A 135 17.77 -1.49 -11.66
CA MET A 135 16.55 -0.74 -11.35
C MET A 135 15.29 -1.54 -11.72
N LEU A 136 15.23 -2.09 -12.93
CA LEU A 136 14.09 -2.91 -13.37
C LEU A 136 13.86 -4.10 -12.43
N ASN A 137 14.92 -4.85 -12.09
CA ASN A 137 14.81 -5.98 -11.18
C ASN A 137 14.32 -5.55 -9.79
N SER A 138 14.87 -4.45 -9.26
CA SER A 138 14.47 -3.92 -7.95
C SER A 138 12.99 -3.50 -7.92
N ILE A 139 12.49 -2.90 -9.01
CA ILE A 139 11.07 -2.52 -9.14
C ILE A 139 10.18 -3.76 -9.24
N LEU A 140 10.59 -4.80 -9.97
CA LEU A 140 9.82 -6.04 -10.08
C LEU A 140 9.76 -6.77 -8.73
N ASP A 141 10.87 -6.86 -8.02
CA ASP A 141 10.95 -7.49 -6.70
C ASP A 141 10.06 -6.74 -5.67
N TYR A 142 10.12 -5.40 -5.66
CA TYR A 142 9.23 -4.57 -4.83
C TYR A 142 7.75 -4.79 -5.18
N ASN A 143 7.39 -4.76 -6.47
CA ASN A 143 6.01 -4.91 -6.91
C ASN A 143 5.44 -6.29 -6.56
N HIS A 144 6.25 -7.35 -6.61
CA HIS A 144 5.80 -8.68 -6.20
C HIS A 144 5.30 -8.69 -4.75
N ILE A 145 6.03 -8.02 -3.85
CA ILE A 145 5.65 -7.88 -2.44
C ILE A 145 4.42 -6.98 -2.31
N GLN A 146 4.46 -5.78 -2.89
CA GLN A 146 3.40 -4.79 -2.71
C GLN A 146 2.06 -5.25 -3.29
N CYS A 147 2.06 -5.88 -4.47
CA CYS A 147 0.85 -6.47 -5.04
C CYS A 147 0.28 -7.56 -4.12
N THR A 148 1.12 -8.39 -3.49
CA THR A 148 0.64 -9.41 -2.56
C THR A 148 0.00 -8.78 -1.32
N ARG A 149 0.58 -7.70 -0.79
CA ARG A 149 0.02 -6.93 0.33
C ARG A 149 -1.35 -6.34 -0.03
N GLU A 150 -1.47 -5.70 -1.18
CA GLU A 150 -2.71 -5.09 -1.66
C GLU A 150 -3.81 -6.14 -1.88
N ARG A 151 -3.48 -7.24 -2.56
CA ARG A 151 -4.41 -8.36 -2.76
C ARG A 151 -4.90 -8.93 -1.43
N THR A 152 -3.99 -9.09 -0.46
CA THR A 152 -4.33 -9.56 0.89
C THR A 152 -5.24 -8.58 1.62
N TRP A 153 -4.99 -7.27 1.50
CA TRP A 153 -5.79 -6.23 2.11
C TRP A 153 -7.26 -6.28 1.66
N PHE A 154 -7.50 -6.60 0.37
CA PHE A 154 -8.82 -6.72 -0.23
C PHE A 154 -9.37 -8.15 -0.30
N LYS A 155 -8.69 -9.12 0.31
CA LYS A 155 -9.02 -10.56 0.25
C LYS A 155 -10.49 -10.86 0.60
N ALA A 156 -11.05 -10.12 1.54
CA ALA A 156 -12.41 -10.32 2.04
C ALA A 156 -13.53 -9.99 1.04
N ASN A 157 -13.24 -9.19 0.00
CA ASN A 157 -14.22 -8.90 -1.04
C ASN A 157 -14.41 -10.07 -2.02
N ASN A 158 -13.54 -11.09 -1.95
CA ASN A 158 -13.61 -12.30 -2.77
C ASN A 158 -13.65 -12.03 -4.30
N LEU A 159 -13.07 -10.90 -4.72
CA LEU A 159 -12.91 -10.49 -6.12
C LEU A 159 -11.56 -10.96 -6.72
N ASP A 160 -10.61 -11.36 -5.87
CA ASP A 160 -9.33 -11.90 -6.32
C ASP A 160 -9.52 -13.34 -6.81
N PRO A 161 -9.16 -13.67 -8.07
CA PRO A 161 -9.34 -15.02 -8.61
C PRO A 161 -8.48 -16.07 -7.89
N ASP A 162 -7.36 -15.67 -7.27
CA ASP A 162 -6.43 -16.56 -6.58
C ASP A 162 -6.47 -16.37 -5.05
N VAL A 163 -7.62 -15.97 -4.50
CA VAL A 163 -7.82 -15.68 -3.06
C VAL A 163 -7.26 -16.75 -2.11
N ARG A 164 -7.26 -18.03 -2.54
CA ARG A 164 -6.76 -19.18 -1.76
C ARG A 164 -5.24 -19.19 -1.58
N GLY A 165 -4.50 -18.57 -2.49
CA GLY A 165 -3.04 -18.47 -2.43
C GLY A 165 -2.55 -17.26 -1.64
N LEU A 166 -3.45 -16.36 -1.22
CA LEU A 166 -3.09 -15.16 -0.47
C LEU A 166 -2.85 -15.49 1.01
N PRO A 167 -1.86 -14.84 1.66
CA PRO A 167 -1.64 -14.99 3.10
C PRO A 167 -2.84 -14.47 3.92
N SER A 168 -2.80 -14.72 5.21
CA SER A 168 -3.66 -14.02 6.17
C SER A 168 -3.20 -12.57 6.37
N MET A 169 -4.09 -11.73 6.93
CA MET A 169 -3.74 -10.34 7.28
C MET A 169 -2.57 -10.29 8.28
N ASP A 170 -2.59 -11.18 9.29
CA ASP A 170 -1.54 -11.26 10.30
C ASP A 170 -0.18 -11.66 9.70
N GLU A 171 -0.15 -12.71 8.87
CA GLU A 171 1.06 -13.11 8.15
C GLU A 171 1.61 -11.99 7.27
N MET A 172 0.74 -11.29 6.52
CA MET A 172 1.13 -10.19 5.64
C MET A 172 1.73 -9.00 6.40
N LEU A 173 1.21 -8.69 7.59
CA LEU A 173 1.67 -7.56 8.39
C LEU A 173 2.95 -7.85 9.17
N ASN A 174 3.14 -9.10 9.61
CA ASN A 174 4.18 -9.44 10.58
C ASN A 174 5.33 -10.30 10.02
N SER A 175 5.15 -10.93 8.84
CA SER A 175 6.20 -11.74 8.22
C SER A 175 7.25 -10.88 7.49
N LYS A 176 8.51 -11.31 7.55
CA LYS A 176 9.59 -10.73 6.75
C LYS A 176 9.42 -10.96 5.25
N GLU A 177 8.72 -12.01 4.85
CA GLU A 177 8.46 -12.36 3.45
C GLU A 177 7.79 -11.20 2.67
N PHE A 178 6.99 -10.40 3.37
CA PHE A 178 6.29 -9.24 2.78
C PHE A 178 6.98 -7.90 3.09
N SER A 179 8.28 -7.96 3.42
CA SER A 179 9.16 -6.82 3.63
C SER A 179 10.30 -6.80 2.60
N TYR A 180 10.38 -5.72 1.82
CA TYR A 180 11.37 -5.58 0.75
C TYR A 180 12.81 -5.47 1.28
N PHE A 181 13.00 -4.92 2.50
CA PHE A 181 14.30 -4.91 3.19
C PHE A 181 14.93 -6.32 3.27
N SER A 182 14.11 -7.35 3.52
CA SER A 182 14.62 -8.72 3.71
C SER A 182 15.10 -9.39 2.41
N VAL A 183 14.57 -8.95 1.26
CA VAL A 183 14.94 -9.47 -0.07
C VAL A 183 16.18 -8.77 -0.61
N SER A 184 16.38 -7.50 -0.26
CA SER A 184 17.55 -6.71 -0.69
C SER A 184 18.84 -7.08 0.03
N ASP A 185 18.76 -7.62 1.25
CA ASP A 185 19.93 -8.05 2.07
C ASP A 185 20.36 -9.51 1.81
N ALA A 186 19.60 -10.27 1.01
CA ALA A 186 19.82 -11.70 0.78
C ALA A 186 20.72 -12.04 -0.43
N LYS A 187 21.55 -11.09 -0.92
CA LYS A 187 22.48 -11.32 -2.03
C LYS A 187 23.89 -10.83 -1.73
#